data_AF-A0A412IX89-F1
#
_entry.id   AF-A0A412IX89-F1
#
_cell.length_a   1.000
_cell.length_b   1.000
_cell.length_c   1.000
_cell.angle_alpha   90.00
_cell.angle_beta   90.00
_cell.angle_gamma   90.00
#
_symmetry.space_group_name_H-M   'P 1'
#
loop_
_entity.id
_entity.type
_entity.pdbx_description
1 polymer ?
#
loop_
_entity_poly.entity_id
_entity_poly.type
_entity_poly.pdbx_seq_one_letter_code
_entity_poly.pdbx_strand_id
1 'polypeptide(L)'
;MFHVNIKQSENADNKIILNDDFVVQLLVGANKMERNIDTTKFNNIGQFTSSLEFGKYAASLRNSVIMASGSNYIVVCTSSEIFAKQINEFELNYGYEDFMEVLLGKAKKVFALDKTQQARVLDVLRKR
;
A
#
# COMPACT_ATOMS: atom_id res chain seq x y z
N MET A 1 -28.64 23.70 -15.71
CA MET A 1 -27.97 23.86 -14.40
C MET A 1 -28.51 22.76 -13.49
N PHE A 2 -27.82 21.63 -13.35
CA PHE A 2 -28.32 20.51 -12.55
C PHE A 2 -27.62 20.52 -11.19
N HIS A 3 -28.39 20.82 -10.15
CA HIS A 3 -27.98 20.64 -8.76
C HIS A 3 -28.07 19.15 -8.42
N VAL A 4 -26.93 18.53 -8.14
CA VAL A 4 -26.89 17.19 -7.56
C VAL A 4 -26.87 17.35 -6.05
N ASN A 5 -27.91 16.83 -5.41
CA ASN A 5 -28.08 16.82 -3.97
C ASN A 5 -27.32 15.61 -3.40
N ILE A 6 -26.18 15.86 -2.74
CA ILE A 6 -25.40 14.81 -2.07
C ILE A 6 -26.05 14.58 -0.71
N LYS A 7 -26.83 13.50 -0.58
CA LYS A 7 -27.14 12.96 0.74
C LYS A 7 -25.85 12.42 1.33
N GLN A 8 -25.28 13.13 2.31
CA GLN A 8 -24.32 12.55 3.24
C GLN A 8 -25.01 11.40 3.98
N SER A 9 -24.64 10.18 3.61
CA SER A 9 -24.94 8.98 4.38
C SER A 9 -23.88 8.87 5.46
N GLU A 10 -24.27 9.10 6.72
CA GLU A 10 -23.49 8.70 7.89
C GLU A 10 -23.29 7.18 7.88
N ASN A 11 -22.18 6.73 7.30
CA ASN A 11 -21.59 5.40 7.49
C ASN A 11 -20.09 5.51 7.22
N ALA A 12 -19.33 5.92 8.24
CA ALA A 12 -17.88 6.12 8.21
C ALA A 12 -17.08 4.79 8.24
N ASP A 13 -17.53 3.76 7.51
CA ASP A 13 -16.93 2.42 7.57
C ASP A 13 -16.73 1.71 6.22
N ASN A 14 -16.88 2.42 5.09
CA ASN A 14 -16.40 1.93 3.79
C ASN A 14 -14.91 2.25 3.60
N LYS A 15 -14.12 1.68 4.50
CA LYS A 15 -12.66 1.68 4.48
C LYS A 15 -12.15 1.01 3.21
N ILE A 16 -11.21 1.67 2.52
CA ILE A 16 -10.73 1.36 1.16
C ILE A 16 -10.16 -0.07 1.07
N ILE A 17 -10.96 -0.99 0.54
CA ILE A 17 -10.50 -2.31 0.09
C ILE A 17 -10.17 -2.20 -1.40
N LEU A 18 -8.97 -2.61 -1.78
CA LEU A 18 -8.56 -2.61 -3.19
C LEU A 18 -9.32 -3.70 -3.96
N ASN A 19 -9.63 -3.43 -5.22
CA ASN A 19 -10.23 -4.43 -6.09
C ASN A 19 -9.21 -5.54 -6.43
N ASP A 20 -9.63 -6.81 -6.38
CA ASP A 20 -8.74 -7.96 -6.62
C ASP A 20 -8.12 -7.96 -8.03
N ASP A 21 -8.84 -7.55 -9.09
CA ASP A 21 -8.30 -7.44 -10.45
C ASP A 21 -7.22 -6.36 -10.56
N PHE A 22 -7.44 -5.22 -9.88
CA PHE A 22 -6.44 -4.16 -9.80
C PHE A 22 -5.16 -4.67 -9.12
N VAL A 23 -5.29 -5.37 -7.99
CA VAL A 23 -4.14 -5.98 -7.31
C VAL A 23 -3.44 -6.99 -8.21
N VAL A 24 -4.19 -7.86 -8.91
CA VAL A 24 -3.61 -8.82 -9.87
C VAL A 24 -2.80 -8.11 -10.95
N GLN A 25 -3.27 -6.99 -11.49
CA GLN A 25 -2.52 -6.19 -12.48
C GLN A 25 -1.21 -5.64 -11.90
N LEU A 26 -1.23 -5.13 -10.65
CA LEU A 26 -0.01 -4.71 -9.96
C LEU A 26 0.96 -5.89 -9.78
N LEU A 27 0.47 -7.07 -9.43
CA LEU A 27 1.33 -8.24 -9.25
C LEU A 27 1.95 -8.73 -10.57
N VAL A 28 1.21 -8.66 -11.69
CA VAL A 28 1.74 -8.98 -13.03
C VAL A 28 2.78 -7.95 -13.48
N GLY A 29 2.56 -6.67 -13.20
CA GLY A 29 3.48 -5.59 -13.55
C GLY A 29 4.71 -5.47 -12.65
N ALA A 30 4.81 -6.28 -11.59
CA ALA A 30 5.89 -6.17 -10.62
C ALA A 30 7.18 -6.85 -11.09
N ASN A 31 8.32 -6.31 -10.67
CA ASN A 31 9.64 -6.82 -11.01
C ASN A 31 10.31 -7.47 -9.78
N LYS A 32 10.79 -8.71 -9.93
CA LYS A 32 11.41 -9.47 -8.84
C LYS A 32 12.72 -8.87 -8.34
N MET A 33 13.54 -8.31 -9.24
CA MET A 33 14.80 -7.65 -8.87
C MET A 33 14.52 -6.36 -8.09
N GLU A 34 13.58 -5.56 -8.58
CA GLU A 34 13.16 -4.31 -7.91
C GLU A 34 12.57 -4.60 -6.53
N ARG A 35 11.73 -5.63 -6.41
CA ARG A 35 11.22 -6.09 -5.11
C ARG A 35 12.34 -6.42 -4.14
N ASN A 36 13.36 -7.17 -4.56
CA ASN A 36 14.45 -7.56 -3.67
C ASN A 36 15.22 -6.32 -3.15
N ILE A 37 15.54 -5.38 -4.04
CA ILE A 37 16.22 -4.12 -3.69
C ILE A 37 15.37 -3.33 -2.69
N ASP A 38 14.08 -3.15 -2.99
CA ASP A 38 13.18 -2.37 -2.16
C ASP A 38 12.94 -3.05 -0.81
N THR A 39 12.80 -4.37 -0.75
CA THR A 39 12.68 -5.10 0.52
C THR A 39 13.90 -4.87 1.41
N THR A 40 15.11 -4.92 0.87
CA THR A 40 16.33 -4.64 1.66
C THR A 40 16.32 -3.23 2.23
N LYS A 41 15.91 -2.23 1.45
CA LYS A 41 15.83 -0.84 1.92
C LYS A 41 14.69 -0.64 2.92
N PHE A 42 13.53 -1.21 2.64
CA PHE A 42 12.32 -1.12 3.47
C PHE A 42 12.52 -1.72 4.86
N ASN A 43 13.39 -2.73 5.01
CA ASN A 43 13.74 -3.27 6.33
C ASN A 43 14.40 -2.23 7.26
N ASN A 44 14.91 -1.12 6.72
CA ASN A 44 15.47 -0.02 7.50
C ASN A 44 14.42 1.03 7.90
N ILE A 45 13.13 0.81 7.62
CA ILE A 45 12.05 1.77 7.91
C ILE A 45 12.03 2.22 9.38
N GLY A 46 12.48 1.35 10.31
CA GLY A 46 12.59 1.66 11.74
C GLY A 46 13.48 2.88 12.05
N GLN A 47 14.46 3.22 11.20
CA GLN A 47 15.32 4.38 11.43
C GLN A 47 14.58 5.72 11.33
N PHE A 48 13.41 5.72 10.67
CA PHE A 48 12.63 6.93 10.44
C PHE A 48 11.55 7.16 11.50
N THR A 49 11.34 6.25 12.46
CA THR A 49 10.25 6.39 13.43
C THR A 49 10.40 7.61 14.35
N SER A 50 11.63 8.08 14.56
CA SER A 50 11.93 9.27 15.33
C SER A 50 12.07 10.54 14.47
N SER A 51 11.89 10.44 13.15
CA SER A 51 11.90 11.60 12.26
C SER A 51 10.64 12.45 12.48
N LEU A 52 10.81 13.75 12.67
CA LEU A 52 9.69 14.69 12.78
C LEU A 52 8.86 14.72 11.49
N GLU A 53 9.53 14.59 10.35
CA GLU A 53 8.91 14.65 9.03
C GLU A 53 8.33 13.28 8.61
N PHE A 54 9.13 12.22 8.79
CA PHE A 54 8.81 10.90 8.23
C PHE A 54 8.27 9.88 9.25
N GLY A 55 8.22 10.24 10.54
CA GLY A 55 7.85 9.32 11.61
C GLY A 55 6.46 8.71 11.46
N LYS A 56 5.47 9.52 11.05
CA LYS A 56 4.10 9.03 10.80
C LYS A 56 4.03 8.01 9.65
N TYR A 57 4.80 8.23 8.59
CA TYR A 57 4.86 7.35 7.43
C TYR A 57 5.53 6.03 7.81
N ALA A 58 6.69 6.10 8.48
CA ALA A 58 7.40 4.93 8.97
C ALA A 58 6.55 4.08 9.94
N ALA A 59 5.86 4.73 10.88
CA ALA A 59 5.01 4.06 11.86
C ALA A 59 3.84 3.31 11.20
N SER A 60 3.21 3.91 10.19
CA SER A 60 2.08 3.30 9.49
C SER A 60 2.45 2.02 8.71
N LEU A 61 3.70 1.92 8.24
CA LEU A 61 4.19 0.83 7.40
C LEU A 61 5.05 -0.21 8.14
N ARG A 62 5.52 0.10 9.35
CA ARG A 62 6.42 -0.75 10.17
C ARG A 62 5.99 -2.21 10.30
N ASN A 63 4.68 -2.48 10.32
CA ASN A 63 4.13 -3.82 10.52
C ASN A 63 3.66 -4.47 9.20
N SER A 64 4.21 -4.03 8.07
CA SER A 64 3.89 -4.53 6.74
C SER A 64 5.11 -5.14 6.06
N VAL A 65 4.87 -6.00 5.08
CA VAL A 65 5.92 -6.69 4.31
C VAL A 65 5.69 -6.44 2.83
N ILE A 66 6.72 -6.04 2.09
CA ILE A 66 6.64 -5.92 0.64
C ILE A 66 6.38 -7.30 0.01
N MET A 67 5.24 -7.41 -0.66
CA MET A 67 4.84 -8.59 -1.45
C MET A 67 5.30 -8.45 -2.90
N ALA A 68 5.18 -7.25 -3.46
CA ALA A 68 5.53 -6.94 -4.85
C ALA A 68 6.02 -5.49 -4.97
N SER A 69 6.82 -5.22 -5.99
CA SER A 69 7.28 -3.88 -6.30
C SER A 69 7.38 -3.69 -7.82
N GLY A 70 6.85 -2.57 -8.30
CA GLY A 70 7.04 -2.08 -9.66
C GLY A 70 7.81 -0.76 -9.65
N SER A 71 7.94 -0.11 -10.81
CA SER A 71 8.77 1.09 -10.95
C SER A 71 8.33 2.27 -10.08
N ASN A 72 7.02 2.44 -9.86
CA ASN A 72 6.42 3.57 -9.16
C ASN A 72 5.38 3.14 -8.10
N TYR A 73 5.37 1.87 -7.69
CA TYR A 73 4.50 1.39 -6.63
C TYR A 73 5.12 0.20 -5.87
N ILE A 74 4.68 0.01 -4.64
CA ILE A 74 4.86 -1.22 -3.88
C ILE A 74 3.51 -1.77 -3.44
N VAL A 75 3.42 -3.09 -3.34
CA VAL A 75 2.31 -3.78 -2.71
C VAL A 75 2.80 -4.37 -1.40
N VAL A 76 2.17 -4.00 -0.29
CA VAL A 76 2.51 -4.49 1.06
C VAL A 76 1.41 -5.37 1.63
N CYS A 77 1.81 -6.41 2.36
CA CYS A 77 0.90 -7.27 3.08
C CYS A 77 0.94 -6.96 4.58
N THR A 78 -0.23 -6.84 5.21
CA THR A 78 -0.40 -6.62 6.65
C THR A 78 -1.00 -7.85 7.33
N SER A 79 -0.95 -7.87 8.67
CA SER A 79 -1.54 -8.94 9.47
C SER A 79 -3.06 -8.94 9.50
N SER A 80 -3.72 -7.82 9.19
CA SER A 80 -5.18 -7.68 9.22
C SER A 80 -5.71 -6.66 8.22
N GLU A 81 -6.97 -6.83 7.84
CA GLU A 81 -7.71 -5.91 6.96
C GLU A 81 -7.74 -4.49 7.50
N ILE A 82 -7.82 -4.31 8.82
CA ILE A 82 -7.84 -2.99 9.47
C ILE A 82 -6.55 -2.23 9.16
N PHE A 83 -5.39 -2.87 9.28
CA PHE A 83 -4.11 -2.23 8.97
C PHE A 83 -3.96 -1.94 7.48
N ALA A 84 -4.42 -2.85 6.60
CA ALA A 84 -4.38 -2.61 5.16
C ALA A 84 -5.22 -1.38 4.78
N LYS A 85 -6.43 -1.30 5.33
CA LYS A 85 -7.35 -0.16 5.17
C LYS A 85 -6.73 1.15 5.63
N GLN A 86 -6.10 1.16 6.80
CA GLN A 86 -5.43 2.35 7.34
C GLN A 86 -4.29 2.83 6.42
N ILE A 87 -3.47 1.93 5.89
CA ILE A 87 -2.40 2.30 4.95
C ILE A 87 -2.99 2.86 3.64
N ASN A 88 -4.02 2.22 3.08
CA ASN A 88 -4.65 2.70 1.83
C ASN A 88 -5.32 4.06 2.01
N GLU A 89 -5.96 4.31 3.16
CA GLU A 89 -6.51 5.61 3.49
C GLU A 89 -5.42 6.67 3.71
N PHE A 90 -4.32 6.29 4.34
CA PHE A 90 -3.18 7.16 4.54
C PHE A 90 -2.55 7.56 3.19
N GLU A 91 -2.35 6.61 2.28
CA GLU A 91 -1.90 6.86 0.91
C GLU A 91 -2.83 7.85 0.19
N LEU A 92 -4.15 7.65 0.28
CA LEU A 92 -5.11 8.53 -0.38
C LEU A 92 -5.07 9.98 0.15
N ASN A 93 -4.88 10.14 1.46
CA ASN A 93 -4.96 11.44 2.12
C ASN A 93 -3.62 12.19 2.16
N TYR A 94 -2.50 11.47 2.21
CA TYR A 94 -1.17 12.07 2.43
C TYR A 94 -0.14 11.71 1.37
N GLY A 95 -0.27 10.56 0.71
CA GLY A 95 0.71 10.01 -0.23
C GLY A 95 2.01 9.57 0.43
N TYR A 96 2.57 8.42 0.05
CA TYR A 96 3.87 7.95 0.55
C TYR A 96 5.05 8.35 -0.35
N GLU A 97 4.82 8.99 -1.49
CA GLU A 97 5.82 9.16 -2.55
C GLU A 97 7.13 9.81 -2.05
N ASP A 98 7.06 10.93 -1.34
CA ASP A 98 8.25 11.63 -0.80
C ASP A 98 9.00 10.74 0.20
N PHE A 99 8.27 10.05 1.06
CA PHE A 99 8.88 9.12 2.01
C PHE A 99 9.52 7.92 1.31
N MET A 100 8.89 7.39 0.26
CA MET A 100 9.45 6.30 -0.54
C MET A 100 10.67 6.76 -1.33
N GLU A 101 10.72 8.01 -1.78
CA GLU A 101 11.92 8.56 -2.39
C GLU A 101 13.10 8.57 -1.41
N VAL A 102 12.87 8.98 -0.16
CA VAL A 102 13.89 8.95 0.89
C VAL A 102 14.27 7.51 1.28
N LEU A 103 13.29 6.62 1.45
CA LEU A 103 13.51 5.25 1.93
C LEU A 103 14.09 4.33 0.86
N LEU A 104 13.54 4.38 -0.35
CA LEU A 104 13.83 3.46 -1.45
C LEU A 104 14.71 4.08 -2.54
N GLY A 105 14.91 5.40 -2.53
CA GLY A 105 15.59 6.13 -3.61
C GLY A 105 14.72 6.33 -4.85
N LYS A 106 13.40 6.09 -4.75
CA LYS A 106 12.42 6.30 -5.81
C LYS A 106 11.05 6.62 -5.21
N ALA A 107 10.38 7.62 -5.76
CA ALA A 107 8.99 7.91 -5.44
C ALA A 107 8.10 6.71 -5.83
N LYS A 108 7.34 6.18 -4.87
CA LYS A 108 6.43 5.05 -5.08
C LYS A 108 5.13 5.21 -4.30
N LYS A 109 4.04 4.81 -4.94
CA LYS A 109 2.75 4.60 -4.30
C LYS A 109 2.72 3.35 -3.44
N VAL A 110 1.88 3.32 -2.42
CA VAL A 110 1.74 2.14 -1.55
C VAL A 110 0.32 1.59 -1.60
N PHE A 111 0.23 0.30 -1.93
CA PHE A 111 -1.02 -0.45 -1.93
C PHE A 111 -0.95 -1.55 -0.88
N ALA A 112 -1.87 -1.56 0.07
CA ALA A 112 -1.89 -2.52 1.15
C ALA A 112 -3.04 -3.52 1.02
N LEU A 113 -2.73 -4.77 1.36
CA LEU A 113 -3.66 -5.88 1.39
C LEU A 113 -3.44 -6.72 2.65
N ASP A 114 -4.49 -7.39 3.12
CA ASP A 114 -4.37 -8.35 4.21
C ASP A 114 -4.02 -9.76 3.67
N LYS A 115 -3.77 -10.70 4.59
CA LYS A 115 -3.49 -12.09 4.22
C LYS A 115 -4.64 -12.77 3.47
N THR A 116 -5.89 -12.39 3.76
CA THR A 116 -7.06 -12.97 3.10
C THR A 116 -7.10 -12.60 1.63
N GLN A 117 -6.96 -11.31 1.33
CA GLN A 117 -6.87 -10.80 -0.04
C GLN A 117 -5.62 -11.33 -0.74
N GLN A 118 -4.47 -11.37 -0.05
CA GLN A 118 -3.24 -11.96 -0.59
C GLN A 118 -3.47 -13.38 -1.12
N ALA A 119 -4.11 -14.24 -0.33
CA ALA A 119 -4.37 -15.61 -0.71
C ALA A 119 -5.28 -15.70 -1.94
N ARG A 120 -6.35 -14.89 -2.00
CA ARG A 120 -7.26 -14.84 -3.15
C ARG A 120 -6.56 -14.40 -4.43
N VAL A 121 -5.81 -13.31 -4.42
CA VAL A 121 -5.16 -12.78 -5.64
C VAL A 121 -4.04 -13.69 -6.13
N LEU A 122 -3.32 -14.37 -5.23
CA LEU A 122 -2.31 -15.36 -5.61
C LEU A 122 -2.93 -16.62 -6.24
N ASP A 123 -4.11 -17.04 -5.77
CA ASP A 123 -4.86 -18.13 -6.39
C ASP A 123 -5.32 -17.78 -7.81
N VAL A 124 -5.81 -16.55 -8.02
CA VAL A 124 -6.18 -16.04 -9.35
C VAL A 124 -4.98 -16.03 -10.31
N LEU A 125 -3.81 -15.58 -9.85
CA LEU A 125 -2.59 -15.55 -10.67
C LEU A 125 -2.10 -16.93 -11.09
N ARG A 126 -2.24 -17.95 -10.24
CA ARG A 126 -1.81 -19.33 -10.54
C ARG A 126 -2.70 -20.02 -11.57
N LYS A 127 -3.94 -19.55 -11.73
CA LYS A 127 -4.94 -20.08 -12.66
C LYS A 127 -4.90 -19.40 -14.03
N ARG A 128 -4.06 -18.38 -14.20
CA ARG A 128 -3.78 -17.72 -15.48
C ARG A 128 -2.55 -18.34 -16.13
#